data_AF-A0AAV4CW33-F1
#
_entry.id   AF-A0AAV4CW33-F1
#
_cell.length_a   1.000
_cell.length_b   1.000
_cell.length_c   1.000
_cell.angle_alpha   90.00
_cell.angle_beta   90.00
_cell.angle_gamma   90.00
#
_symmetry.space_group_name_H-M   'P 1'
#
loop_
_entity.id
_entity.type
_entity.pdbx_description
1 polymer ?
#
loop_
_entity_poly.entity_id
_entity_poly.type
_entity_poly.pdbx_seq_one_letter_code
_entity_poly.pdbx_strand_id
1 'polypeptide(L)'
;MGTEGGQQPQQGQWTNSNTVIQRSLTWNDIWHMAPLRISFLIRFVYDILRSNANLVRWRKKDDPTCPLCQGRQTTEHVRSSCEVALSQGRYTWRHNRVLQELASVISTAEEENHPSSTSATVFTTEGGVKKWHGGSFTINTHRKGLLDGCDDWMVSADLPEWERHPDVIRKTALRPDIVIHSAST
;
A
#
# COMPACT_ATOMS: atom_id res chain seq x y z
N MET A 1 39.89 -41.46 10.87
CA MET A 1 39.27 -40.17 11.24
C MET A 1 38.42 -39.72 10.08
N GLY A 2 37.13 -40.04 10.11
CA GLY A 2 36.18 -39.66 9.05
C GLY A 2 35.81 -38.19 9.20
N THR A 3 36.01 -37.41 8.15
CA THR A 3 35.49 -36.04 8.06
C THR A 3 33.98 -36.12 7.85
N GLU A 4 33.22 -35.97 8.93
CA GLU A 4 31.78 -35.72 8.83
C GLU A 4 31.60 -34.36 8.15
N GLY A 5 31.23 -34.39 6.87
CA GLY A 5 30.76 -33.22 6.15
C GLY A 5 29.45 -32.77 6.78
N GLY A 6 29.51 -31.77 7.65
CA GLY A 6 28.32 -31.18 8.25
C GLY A 6 27.43 -30.60 7.17
N GLN A 7 26.34 -31.29 6.82
CA GLN A 7 25.25 -30.65 6.09
C GLN A 7 24.78 -29.45 6.89
N GLN A 8 24.76 -28.26 6.28
CA GLN A 8 24.10 -27.11 6.88
C GLN A 8 22.60 -27.45 6.96
N PRO A 9 21.98 -27.60 8.15
CA PRO A 9 20.59 -28.05 8.27
C PRO A 9 19.55 -27.06 7.71
N GLN A 10 20.01 -25.93 7.16
CA GLN A 10 19.22 -24.83 6.61
C GLN A 10 19.26 -24.80 5.08
N GLN A 11 20.27 -25.40 4.45
CA GLN A 11 20.36 -25.46 2.99
C GLN A 11 19.27 -26.40 2.47
N GLY A 12 18.35 -25.87 1.67
CA GLY A 12 17.20 -26.63 1.17
C GLY A 12 15.93 -26.53 2.02
N GLN A 13 15.92 -25.86 3.18
CA GLN A 13 14.66 -25.69 3.94
C GLN A 13 13.61 -24.86 3.18
N TRP A 14 14.06 -23.99 2.27
CA TRP A 14 13.19 -23.23 1.38
C TRP A 14 12.35 -24.11 0.43
N THR A 15 12.72 -25.37 0.18
CA THR A 15 11.92 -26.30 -0.65
C THR A 15 10.77 -26.94 0.12
N ASN A 16 10.77 -26.89 1.46
CA ASN A 16 9.79 -27.58 2.29
C ASN A 16 8.61 -26.66 2.70
N SER A 17 8.70 -25.37 2.41
CA SER A 17 7.64 -24.41 2.74
C SER A 17 6.52 -24.44 1.71
N ASN A 18 5.59 -25.38 1.84
CA ASN A 18 4.35 -25.44 1.04
C ASN A 18 3.37 -24.28 1.32
N THR A 19 3.67 -23.42 2.29
CA THR A 19 2.81 -22.31 2.75
C THR A 19 3.25 -20.93 2.26
N VAL A 20 4.39 -20.81 1.61
CA VAL A 20 4.93 -19.51 1.16
C VAL A 20 4.45 -19.23 -0.26
N ILE A 21 3.69 -18.14 -0.44
CA ILE A 21 3.36 -17.59 -1.75
C ILE A 21 4.66 -17.43 -2.55
N GLN A 22 4.82 -18.19 -3.64
CA GLN A 22 6.00 -18.09 -4.48
C GLN A 22 6.05 -16.69 -5.09
N ARG A 23 7.03 -15.91 -4.65
CA ARG A 23 7.35 -14.63 -5.27
C ARG A 23 8.31 -14.88 -6.42
N SER A 24 7.85 -14.77 -7.66
CA SER A 24 8.74 -14.67 -8.81
C SER A 24 9.39 -13.29 -8.82
N LEU A 25 10.71 -13.25 -8.98
CA LEU A 25 11.46 -12.02 -9.25
C LEU A 25 12.03 -12.15 -10.65
N THR A 26 11.63 -11.26 -11.55
CA THR A 26 12.25 -11.18 -12.87
C THR A 26 13.62 -10.51 -12.78
N TRP A 27 14.46 -10.71 -13.79
CA TRP A 27 15.74 -10.00 -13.89
C TRP A 27 15.55 -8.48 -13.87
N ASN A 28 14.49 -8.01 -14.52
CA ASN A 28 14.12 -6.60 -14.54
C ASN A 28 13.79 -6.07 -13.13
N ASP A 29 13.02 -6.84 -12.35
CA ASP A 29 12.71 -6.47 -10.96
C ASP A 29 13.97 -6.31 -10.11
N ILE A 30 14.95 -7.20 -10.30
CA ILE A 30 16.21 -7.16 -9.55
C ILE A 30 17.01 -5.89 -9.90
N TRP A 31 17.11 -5.54 -11.18
CA TRP A 31 17.84 -4.34 -11.62
C TRP A 31 17.25 -3.04 -11.10
N HIS A 32 15.93 -2.96 -10.98
CA HIS A 32 15.24 -1.77 -10.49
C HIS A 32 14.99 -1.77 -8.99
N MET A 33 15.38 -2.83 -8.27
CA MET A 33 15.17 -2.92 -6.84
C MET A 33 16.30 -2.27 -6.05
N ALA A 34 15.94 -1.53 -5.00
CA ALA A 34 16.91 -0.97 -4.07
C ALA A 34 17.83 -2.08 -3.50
N PRO A 35 19.17 -1.89 -3.46
CA PRO A 35 20.11 -2.93 -3.05
C PRO A 35 19.83 -3.55 -1.66
N LEU A 36 19.40 -2.71 -0.71
CA LEU A 36 19.04 -3.16 0.64
C LEU A 36 17.82 -4.09 0.66
N ARG A 37 16.87 -3.89 -0.26
CA ARG A 37 15.68 -4.74 -0.39
C ARG A 37 16.05 -6.11 -0.94
N ILE A 38 16.90 -6.16 -1.97
CA ILE A 38 17.42 -7.42 -2.53
C ILE A 38 18.18 -8.18 -1.44
N SER A 39 19.09 -7.49 -0.75
CA SER A 39 19.88 -8.09 0.33
C SER A 39 19.01 -8.66 1.45
N PHE A 40 17.96 -7.93 1.85
CA PHE A 40 16.99 -8.41 2.82
C PHE A 40 16.25 -9.65 2.32
N LEU A 41 15.75 -9.65 1.08
CA LEU A 41 15.00 -10.77 0.51
C LEU A 41 15.83 -12.06 0.44
N ILE A 42 17.07 -11.96 -0.04
CA ILE A 42 17.99 -13.11 -0.08
C ILE A 42 18.21 -13.63 1.35
N ARG A 43 18.52 -12.74 2.29
CA ARG A 43 18.76 -13.13 3.68
C ARG A 43 17.54 -13.74 4.35
N PHE A 44 16.35 -13.29 3.97
CA PHE A 44 15.09 -13.83 4.44
C PHE A 44 14.86 -15.25 3.93
N VAL A 45 15.02 -15.48 2.62
CA VAL A 45 14.81 -16.80 1.99
C VAL A 45 15.75 -17.85 2.57
N TYR A 46 17.01 -17.49 2.82
CA TYR A 46 17.99 -18.38 3.41
C TYR A 46 17.97 -18.41 4.95
N ASP A 47 17.01 -17.72 5.59
CA ASP A 47 16.88 -17.62 7.05
C ASP A 47 18.20 -17.25 7.75
N ILE A 48 18.90 -16.25 7.20
CA ILE A 48 20.15 -15.69 7.73
C ILE A 48 19.94 -14.26 8.28
N LEU A 49 18.69 -13.86 8.51
CA LEU A 49 18.37 -12.63 9.21
C LEU A 49 18.69 -12.75 10.70
N ARG A 50 18.89 -11.59 11.35
CA ARG A 50 19.26 -11.49 12.77
C ARG A 50 18.07 -11.72 13.71
N SER A 51 17.43 -12.88 13.63
CA SER A 51 16.44 -13.34 14.61
C SER A 51 17.14 -13.87 15.87
N ASN A 52 16.52 -13.88 17.05
CA ASN A 52 17.17 -14.43 18.24
C ASN A 52 17.50 -15.92 18.08
N ALA A 53 16.67 -16.70 17.36
CA ALA A 53 17.00 -18.08 17.01
C ALA A 53 18.33 -18.20 16.23
N ASN A 54 18.55 -17.31 15.24
CA ASN A 54 19.80 -17.29 14.49
C ASN A 54 20.97 -16.74 15.31
N LEU A 55 20.73 -15.75 16.17
CA LEU A 55 21.77 -15.21 17.07
C LEU A 55 22.27 -16.29 18.04
N VAL A 56 21.39 -17.11 18.59
CA VAL A 56 21.77 -18.26 19.42
C VAL A 56 22.58 -19.27 18.62
N ARG A 57 22.12 -19.59 17.41
CA ARG A 57 22.85 -20.48 16.50
C ARG A 57 24.26 -19.96 16.17
N TRP A 58 24.44 -18.65 16.06
CA TRP A 58 25.73 -18.00 15.84
C TRP A 58 26.51 -17.75 17.13
N ARG A 59 26.04 -18.26 18.28
CA ARG A 59 26.66 -18.06 19.60
C ARG A 59 26.86 -16.59 19.98
N LYS A 60 25.93 -15.73 19.56
CA LYS A 60 25.89 -14.29 19.88
C LYS A 60 24.86 -13.95 20.97
N LYS A 61 24.00 -14.91 21.32
CA LYS A 61 22.99 -14.81 22.36
C LYS A 61 22.78 -16.19 22.96
N ASP A 62 22.32 -16.28 24.20
CA ASP A 62 22.07 -17.56 24.87
C ASP A 62 20.63 -18.04 24.69
N ASP A 63 19.67 -17.12 24.56
CA ASP A 63 18.24 -17.41 24.56
C ASP A 63 17.52 -16.95 23.27
N PRO A 64 16.79 -17.86 22.58
CA PRO A 64 16.07 -17.54 21.34
C PRO A 64 14.68 -16.92 21.58
N THR A 65 14.29 -16.57 22.81
CA THR A 65 12.97 -16.02 23.13
C THR A 65 12.66 -14.68 22.44
N CYS A 66 11.39 -14.47 22.13
CA CYS A 66 10.85 -13.23 21.59
C CYS A 66 10.61 -12.24 22.73
N PRO A 67 11.10 -11.00 22.65
CA PRO A 67 10.92 -10.02 23.72
C PRO A 67 9.46 -9.57 23.89
N LEU A 68 8.57 -9.87 22.95
CA LEU A 68 7.16 -9.48 23.00
C LEU A 68 6.28 -10.57 23.61
N CYS A 69 6.38 -11.80 23.11
CA CYS A 69 5.47 -12.90 23.47
C CYS A 69 6.16 -14.06 24.21
N GLN A 70 7.47 -13.96 24.46
CA GLN A 70 8.30 -15.01 25.09
C GLN A 70 8.39 -16.35 24.33
N GLY A 71 7.69 -16.52 23.19
CA GLY A 71 7.86 -17.67 22.30
C GLY A 71 9.22 -17.69 21.58
N ARG A 72 9.55 -18.79 20.89
CA ARG A 72 10.80 -18.89 20.12
C ARG A 72 10.80 -17.93 18.93
N GLN A 73 11.76 -17.01 18.88
CA GLN A 73 11.84 -15.96 17.86
C GLN A 73 12.61 -16.43 16.61
N THR A 74 11.91 -17.09 15.70
CA THR A 74 12.38 -17.34 14.33
C THR A 74 12.18 -16.13 13.43
N THR A 75 12.74 -16.15 12.22
CA THR A 75 12.54 -15.08 11.22
C THR A 75 11.06 -14.97 10.81
N GLU A 76 10.37 -16.10 10.64
CA GLU A 76 8.93 -16.16 10.36
C GLU A 76 8.09 -15.61 11.53
N HIS A 77 8.46 -15.97 12.76
CA HIS A 77 7.80 -15.46 13.96
C HIS A 77 7.79 -13.94 14.01
N VAL A 78 8.94 -13.30 13.74
CA VAL A 78 9.04 -11.82 13.73
C VAL A 78 8.18 -11.22 12.63
N ARG A 79 8.07 -11.88 11.47
CA ARG A 79 7.40 -11.34 10.29
C ARG A 79 5.88 -11.46 10.32
N SER A 80 5.35 -12.57 10.83
CA SER A 80 3.91 -12.86 10.68
C SER A 80 3.27 -13.63 11.82
N SER A 81 4.04 -14.31 12.68
CA SER A 81 3.49 -15.30 13.61
C SER A 81 3.63 -14.93 15.09
N CYS A 82 3.96 -13.68 15.40
CA CYS A 82 3.99 -13.20 16.79
C CYS A 82 2.59 -12.72 17.20
N GLU A 83 1.96 -13.42 18.14
CA GLU A 83 0.62 -13.13 18.64
C GLU A 83 0.49 -11.73 19.25
N VAL A 84 1.49 -11.30 20.01
CA VAL A 84 1.54 -9.96 20.60
C VAL A 84 1.73 -8.89 19.53
N ALA A 85 2.55 -9.14 18.51
CA ALA A 85 2.71 -8.19 17.41
C ALA A 85 1.44 -8.08 16.55
N LEU A 86 0.73 -9.19 16.36
CA LEU A 86 -0.53 -9.27 15.63
C LEU A 86 -1.63 -8.50 16.36
N SER A 87 -1.85 -8.80 17.64
CA SER A 87 -2.88 -8.14 18.47
C SER A 87 -2.64 -6.64 18.63
N GLN A 88 -1.39 -6.21 18.65
CA GLN A 88 -1.01 -4.78 18.68
C GLN A 88 -1.07 -4.10 17.30
N GLY A 89 -1.45 -4.79 16.23
CA GLY A 89 -1.56 -4.21 14.88
C GLY A 89 -0.20 -3.82 14.26
N ARG A 90 0.92 -4.35 14.74
CA ARG A 90 2.26 -3.93 14.28
C ARG A 90 2.52 -4.28 12.82
N TYR A 91 1.90 -5.35 12.33
CA TYR A 91 2.07 -5.80 10.94
C TYR A 91 1.40 -4.88 9.93
N THR A 92 0.28 -4.26 10.30
CA THR A 92 -0.46 -3.33 9.43
C THR A 92 -0.02 -1.89 9.62
N TRP A 93 0.67 -1.54 10.70
CA TRP A 93 1.04 -0.15 11.04
C TRP A 93 1.68 0.63 9.88
N ARG A 94 2.69 0.08 9.20
CA ARG A 94 3.36 0.78 8.08
C ARG A 94 2.43 0.97 6.88
N HIS A 95 1.63 -0.04 6.58
CA HIS A 95 0.67 0.01 5.48
C HIS A 95 -0.39 1.07 5.76
N ASN A 96 -1.02 1.00 6.94
CA ASN A 96 -2.02 1.97 7.38
C ASN A 96 -1.45 3.40 7.39
N ARG A 97 -0.21 3.58 7.86
CA ARG A 97 0.41 4.91 7.85
C ARG A 97 0.57 5.47 6.44
N VAL A 98 1.01 4.65 5.49
CA VAL A 98 1.13 5.09 4.09
C VAL A 98 -0.23 5.43 3.49
N LEU A 99 -1.25 4.59 3.74
CA LEU A 99 -2.61 4.85 3.28
C LEU A 99 -3.20 6.14 3.86
N GLN A 100 -2.94 6.43 5.14
CA GLN A 100 -3.36 7.68 5.79
C GLN A 100 -2.74 8.91 5.10
N GLU A 101 -1.44 8.89 4.83
CA GLU A 101 -0.76 10.01 4.15
C GLU A 101 -1.28 10.19 2.72
N LEU A 102 -1.47 9.10 1.97
CA LEU A 102 -2.00 9.16 0.61
C LEU A 102 -3.43 9.70 0.59
N ALA A 103 -4.30 9.19 1.48
CA ALA A 103 -5.67 9.67 1.60
C ALA A 103 -5.70 11.17 1.95
N SER A 104 -4.85 11.60 2.89
CA SER A 104 -4.75 13.01 3.27
C SER A 104 -4.37 13.90 2.09
N VAL A 105 -3.35 13.51 1.30
CA VAL A 105 -2.91 14.31 0.14
C VAL A 105 -4.03 14.40 -0.91
N ILE A 106 -4.76 13.32 -1.15
CA ILE A 106 -5.84 13.32 -2.14
C ILE A 106 -7.03 14.16 -1.64
N SER A 107 -7.39 14.08 -0.36
CA SER A 107 -8.43 14.92 0.23
C SER A 107 -8.07 16.41 0.23
N THR A 108 -6.81 16.78 0.45
CA THR A 108 -6.39 18.19 0.29
C THR A 108 -6.54 18.65 -1.16
N ALA A 109 -6.21 17.81 -2.13
CA ALA A 109 -6.42 18.13 -3.54
C ALA A 109 -7.92 18.26 -3.89
N GLU A 110 -8.81 17.58 -3.16
CA GLU A 110 -10.26 17.78 -3.27
C GLU A 110 -10.65 19.21 -2.90
N GLU A 111 -10.29 19.65 -1.70
CA GLU A 111 -10.62 20.99 -1.17
C GLU A 111 -10.12 22.12 -2.08
N GLU A 112 -8.93 21.96 -2.67
CA GLU A 112 -8.35 22.95 -3.60
C GLU A 112 -9.04 23.00 -4.97
N ASN A 113 -9.61 21.88 -5.43
CA ASN A 113 -10.25 21.78 -6.75
C ASN A 113 -11.76 21.99 -6.73
N HIS A 114 -12.39 22.06 -5.55
CA HIS A 114 -13.76 22.56 -5.43
C HIS A 114 -13.79 24.00 -5.97
N PRO A 115 -14.55 24.28 -7.04
CA PRO A 115 -14.66 25.63 -7.55
C PRO A 115 -15.37 26.48 -6.48
N SER A 116 -14.59 27.17 -5.64
CA SER A 116 -15.09 28.31 -4.87
C SER A 116 -15.83 29.17 -5.87
N SER A 117 -17.16 29.31 -5.71
CA SER A 117 -18.05 29.82 -6.74
C SER A 117 -17.48 31.09 -7.33
N THR A 118 -16.73 30.98 -8.42
CA THR A 118 -16.16 32.14 -9.05
C THR A 118 -17.32 32.60 -9.89
N SER A 119 -18.10 33.52 -9.33
CA SER A 119 -19.14 34.23 -10.06
C SER A 119 -18.51 34.66 -11.37
N ALA A 120 -18.85 33.95 -12.45
CA ALA A 120 -18.25 34.20 -13.75
C ALA A 120 -18.51 35.68 -14.03
N THR A 121 -17.45 36.47 -14.14
CA THR A 121 -17.58 37.90 -14.42
C THR A 121 -18.07 37.99 -15.87
N VAL A 122 -19.39 38.04 -16.04
CA VAL A 122 -20.01 38.20 -17.36
C VAL A 122 -19.80 39.65 -17.75
N PHE A 123 -18.77 39.91 -18.55
CA PHE A 123 -18.61 41.20 -19.22
C PHE A 123 -19.80 41.39 -20.16
N THR A 124 -20.67 42.32 -19.79
CA THR A 124 -21.81 42.74 -20.63
C THR A 124 -21.43 44.05 -21.29
N THR A 125 -21.59 44.15 -22.61
CA THR A 125 -21.46 45.43 -23.32
C THR A 125 -22.57 46.38 -22.92
N GLU A 126 -22.25 47.67 -22.79
CA GLU A 126 -23.24 48.72 -22.55
C GLU A 126 -24.31 48.75 -23.67
N GLY A 127 -25.59 48.77 -23.29
CA GLY A 127 -26.70 48.69 -24.24
C GLY A 127 -27.03 47.26 -24.69
N GLY A 128 -27.52 46.43 -23.77
CA GLY A 128 -27.81 45.02 -24.00
C GLY A 128 -28.72 44.75 -25.20
N VAL A 129 -28.17 44.11 -26.24
CA VAL A 129 -28.95 43.38 -27.24
C VAL A 129 -28.36 41.99 -27.41
N LYS A 130 -29.16 40.99 -27.03
CA LYS A 130 -28.82 39.58 -27.14
C LYS A 130 -28.99 39.20 -28.61
N LYS A 131 -27.89 38.97 -29.35
CA LYS A 131 -27.70 37.98 -30.43
C LYS A 131 -26.48 38.35 -31.26
N TRP A 132 -25.37 37.64 -31.03
CA TRP A 132 -24.34 37.49 -32.06
C TRP A 132 -24.89 36.53 -33.13
N HIS A 133 -25.09 37.03 -34.35
CA HIS A 133 -25.42 36.20 -35.50
C HIS A 133 -24.12 35.63 -36.09
N GLY A 134 -23.58 34.59 -35.46
CA GLY A 134 -22.38 33.93 -35.99
C GLY A 134 -21.75 32.97 -35.01
N GLY A 135 -22.01 31.68 -35.23
CA GLY A 135 -21.28 30.58 -34.60
C GLY A 135 -21.83 30.18 -33.23
N SER A 136 -22.57 29.08 -33.19
CA SER A 136 -22.59 28.26 -31.97
C SER A 136 -21.15 27.78 -31.77
N PHE A 137 -20.38 28.48 -30.95
CA PHE A 137 -19.14 27.94 -30.45
C PHE A 137 -19.52 26.84 -29.47
N THR A 138 -19.56 25.59 -29.93
CA THR A 138 -19.44 24.45 -29.06
C THR A 138 -18.07 24.56 -28.40
N ILE A 139 -18.05 25.14 -27.20
CA ILE A 139 -16.88 25.07 -26.32
C ILE A 139 -16.70 23.58 -26.06
N ASN A 140 -15.75 22.97 -26.76
CA ASN A 140 -15.38 21.59 -26.54
C ASN A 140 -14.66 21.57 -25.20
N THR A 141 -15.41 21.43 -24.11
CA THR A 141 -14.86 21.26 -22.77
C THR A 141 -14.20 19.89 -22.77
N HIS A 142 -12.93 19.84 -23.18
CA HIS A 142 -12.11 18.67 -22.98
C HIS A 142 -12.09 18.37 -21.49
N ARG A 143 -12.59 17.19 -21.11
CA ARG A 143 -12.49 16.72 -19.74
C ARG A 143 -11.02 16.72 -19.35
N LYS A 144 -10.65 17.53 -18.36
CA LYS A 144 -9.28 17.64 -17.85
C LYS A 144 -8.85 16.37 -17.09
N GLY A 145 -9.80 15.55 -16.66
CA GLY A 145 -9.55 14.30 -15.95
C GLY A 145 -10.79 13.42 -15.81
N LEU A 146 -10.62 12.27 -15.16
CA LEU A 146 -11.68 11.28 -14.93
C LEU A 146 -12.82 11.83 -14.04
N LEU A 147 -12.50 12.74 -13.12
CA LEU A 147 -13.41 13.34 -12.15
C LEU A 147 -13.78 14.79 -12.48
N ASP A 148 -13.52 15.23 -13.72
CA ASP A 148 -13.79 16.61 -14.13
C ASP A 148 -15.30 16.89 -14.15
N GLY A 149 -15.74 17.91 -13.39
CA GLY A 149 -17.15 18.28 -13.22
C GLY A 149 -17.91 17.48 -12.16
N CYS A 150 -17.25 16.62 -11.38
CA CYS A 150 -17.85 15.98 -10.21
C CYS A 150 -17.54 16.84 -8.98
N ASP A 151 -18.58 17.37 -8.31
CA ASP A 151 -18.43 18.19 -7.11
C ASP A 151 -18.65 17.37 -5.80
N ASP A 152 -18.85 16.06 -5.91
CA ASP A 152 -19.27 15.17 -4.82
C ASP A 152 -18.39 13.93 -4.68
N TRP A 153 -17.19 13.94 -5.26
CA TRP A 153 -16.29 12.81 -5.15
C TRP A 153 -15.69 12.73 -3.75
N MET A 154 -15.67 11.54 -3.17
CA MET A 154 -15.12 11.26 -1.85
C MET A 154 -13.97 10.27 -1.95
N VAL A 155 -13.00 10.41 -1.06
CA VAL A 155 -11.85 9.50 -0.91
C VAL A 155 -12.06 8.64 0.32
N SER A 156 -11.76 7.35 0.20
CA SER A 156 -11.69 6.42 1.31
C SER A 156 -10.48 5.51 1.15
N ALA A 157 -9.92 5.04 2.27
CA ALA A 157 -8.77 4.15 2.27
C ALA A 157 -9.03 2.92 3.13
N ASP A 158 -8.33 1.83 2.84
CA ASP A 158 -8.43 0.55 3.54
C ASP A 158 -7.80 0.57 4.94
N LEU A 159 -8.43 1.36 5.80
CA LEU A 159 -8.01 1.59 7.18
C LEU A 159 -9.00 0.97 8.17
N PRO A 160 -8.58 0.66 9.41
CA PRO A 160 -9.47 0.09 10.42
C PRO A 160 -10.70 0.94 10.73
N GLU A 161 -10.61 2.26 10.53
CA GLU A 161 -11.70 3.21 10.73
C GLU A 161 -12.72 3.19 9.58
N TRP A 162 -12.44 2.50 8.48
CA TRP A 162 -13.30 2.47 7.31
C TRP A 162 -14.42 1.43 7.48
N GLU A 163 -15.50 1.86 8.15
CA GLU A 163 -16.60 0.97 8.54
C GLU A 163 -17.53 0.55 7.39
N ARG A 164 -17.66 1.36 6.31
CA ARG A 164 -18.62 1.11 5.22
C ARG A 164 -18.01 1.38 3.85
N HIS A 165 -17.86 0.31 3.06
CA HIS A 165 -17.49 0.40 1.65
C HIS A 165 -18.70 0.84 0.80
N PRO A 166 -18.48 1.62 -0.28
CA PRO A 166 -19.51 1.89 -1.27
C PRO A 166 -20.11 0.59 -1.82
N ASP A 167 -21.41 0.60 -2.12
CA ASP A 167 -22.15 -0.59 -2.55
C ASP A 167 -21.53 -1.26 -3.81
N VAL A 168 -20.92 -0.45 -4.68
CA VAL A 168 -20.23 -0.94 -5.89
C VAL A 168 -19.05 -1.84 -5.54
N ILE A 169 -18.28 -1.49 -4.49
CA ILE A 169 -17.14 -2.28 -4.02
C ILE A 169 -17.60 -3.45 -3.20
N ARG A 170 -18.67 -3.31 -2.40
CA ARG A 170 -19.22 -4.44 -1.64
C ARG A 170 -19.66 -5.60 -2.53
N LYS A 171 -20.07 -5.32 -3.77
CA LYS A 171 -20.38 -6.35 -4.79
C LYS A 171 -19.14 -7.08 -5.30
N THR A 172 -17.97 -6.43 -5.24
CA THR A 172 -16.70 -7.02 -5.62
C THR A 172 -16.10 -7.72 -4.40
N ALA A 173 -15.64 -8.97 -4.52
CA ALA A 173 -14.87 -9.61 -3.46
C ALA A 173 -13.43 -9.03 -3.33
N LEU A 174 -13.21 -7.82 -3.83
CA LEU A 174 -11.93 -7.13 -3.88
C LEU A 174 -11.84 -6.17 -2.69
N ARG A 175 -10.61 -5.99 -2.20
CA ARG A 175 -10.30 -5.06 -1.11
C ARG A 175 -9.24 -4.06 -1.60
N PRO A 176 -9.64 -3.03 -2.35
CA PRO A 176 -8.72 -2.01 -2.85
C PRO A 176 -8.18 -1.15 -1.71
N ASP A 177 -6.91 -0.74 -1.84
CA ASP A 177 -6.21 0.07 -0.83
C ASP A 177 -6.78 1.50 -0.68
N ILE A 178 -7.17 2.11 -1.81
CA ILE A 178 -7.78 3.46 -1.88
C ILE A 178 -8.95 3.38 -2.85
N VAL A 179 -10.02 4.09 -2.50
CA VAL A 179 -11.24 4.21 -3.28
C VAL A 179 -11.57 5.67 -3.43
N ILE A 180 -11.81 6.06 -4.68
CA ILE A 180 -12.35 7.37 -5.03
C ILE A 180 -13.66 7.13 -5.75
N HIS A 181 -14.75 7.73 -5.28
CA HIS A 181 -16.06 7.55 -5.88
C HIS A 181 -16.92 8.81 -5.80
N SER A 182 -17.81 9.01 -6.77
CA SER A 182 -18.83 10.06 -6.81
C SER A 182 -20.20 9.39 -6.96
N ALA A 183 -21.25 10.01 -6.42
CA ALA A 183 -22.63 9.53 -6.57
C ALA A 183 -23.33 10.14 -7.80
N SER A 184 -22.75 11.18 -8.39
CA SER A 184 -23.33 11.97 -9.48
C SER A 184 -22.95 11.48 -10.89
N THR A 185 -22.20 10.38 -11.00
CA THR A 185 -21.72 9.82 -12.27
C THR A 185 -22.69 8.85 -12.93
#